data_AF-A0A7C4JSI0-F1
#
_entry.id   AF-A0A7C4JSI0-F1
#
_cell.length_a   1.000
_cell.length_b   1.000
_cell.length_c   1.000
_cell.angle_alpha   90.00
_cell.angle_beta   90.00
_cell.angle_gamma   90.00
#
_symmetry.space_group_name_H-M   'P 1'
#
loop_
_entity.id
_entity.type
_entity.pdbx_description
1 polymer ?
#
loop_
_entity_poly.entity_id
_entity_poly.type
_entity_poly.pdbx_seq_one_letter_code
_entity_poly.pdbx_strand_id
1 'polypeptide(L)'
;MVKTLSRYYPDTIDRGVKYAPFLVLVGTRMPAILVEVGFISNPIEEKRLRDQQYLEKVAEGIAKGIEIYMQSLKFSKTYYEKKS
;
A
#
# COMPACT_ATOMS: atom_id res chain seq x y z
N MET A 1 -2.92 3.54 1.03
CA MET A 1 -3.58 2.77 2.10
C MET A 1 -3.88 3.59 3.34
N VAL A 2 -2.88 4.03 4.12
CA VAL A 2 -3.11 4.71 5.43
C VAL A 2 -4.02 5.94 5.31
N LYS A 3 -3.82 6.80 4.31
CA LYS A 3 -4.70 7.96 4.04
C LYS A 3 -6.18 7.61 3.82
N THR A 4 -6.46 6.41 3.30
CA THR A 4 -7.85 5.92 3.14
C THR A 4 -8.38 5.46 4.49
N LEU A 5 -7.59 4.67 5.23
CA LEU A 5 -7.99 4.12 6.53
C LEU A 5 -8.18 5.18 7.59
N SER A 6 -7.32 6.21 7.66
CA SER A 6 -7.39 7.26 8.68
C SER A 6 -8.68 8.07 8.67
N ARG A 7 -9.45 8.01 7.57
CA ARG A 7 -10.80 8.62 7.47
C ARG A 7 -11.87 7.84 8.23
N TYR A 8 -11.69 6.54 8.39
CA TYR A 8 -12.63 5.62 9.04
C TYR A 8 -12.13 5.15 10.42
N TYR A 9 -10.81 5.07 10.59
CA TYR A 9 -10.11 4.60 11.78
C TYR A 9 -9.02 5.62 12.13
N PRO A 10 -9.36 6.71 12.85
CA PRO A 10 -8.47 7.86 13.06
C PRO A 10 -7.21 7.53 13.89
N ASP A 11 -7.24 6.44 14.64
CA ASP A 11 -6.12 5.86 15.38
C ASP A 11 -5.19 4.99 14.51
N THR A 12 -5.39 4.95 13.18
CA THR A 12 -4.47 4.26 12.27
C THR A 12 -3.13 4.98 12.22
N ILE A 13 -2.05 4.24 12.49
CA ILE A 13 -0.68 4.76 12.51
C ILE A 13 0.00 4.48 11.17
N ASP A 14 0.60 5.50 10.56
CA ASP A 14 1.53 5.31 9.45
C ASP A 14 2.89 4.85 9.97
N ARG A 15 3.28 3.62 9.62
CA ARG A 15 4.58 3.04 10.04
C ARG A 15 5.70 3.26 9.01
N GLY A 16 5.41 3.96 7.92
CA GLY A 16 6.36 4.28 6.88
C GLY A 16 6.82 3.08 6.06
N VAL A 17 7.77 3.34 5.17
CA VAL A 17 8.40 2.31 4.33
C VAL A 17 9.61 1.74 5.06
N LYS A 18 9.71 0.42 5.08
CA LYS A 18 10.85 -0.31 5.64
C LYS A 18 11.53 -1.14 4.57
N TYR A 19 12.86 -1.21 4.64
CA TYR A 19 13.67 -2.01 3.72
C TYR A 19 14.20 -3.23 4.45
N ALA A 20 13.95 -4.42 3.90
CA ALA A 20 14.46 -5.69 4.40
C ALA A 20 14.54 -6.72 3.27
N PRO A 21 15.45 -7.71 3.35
CA PRO A 21 15.65 -8.72 2.31
C PRO A 21 14.59 -9.83 2.39
N PHE A 22 13.31 -9.48 2.21
CA PHE A 22 12.24 -10.48 2.16
C PHE A 22 12.39 -11.34 0.91
N LEU A 23 12.49 -12.67 1.08
CA LEU A 23 12.68 -13.61 -0.02
C LEU A 23 11.65 -13.44 -1.15
N VAL A 24 10.40 -13.13 -0.80
CA VAL A 24 9.32 -12.89 -1.78
C VAL A 24 9.55 -11.67 -2.68
N LEU A 25 10.43 -10.75 -2.28
CA LEU A 25 10.82 -9.57 -3.06
C LEU A 25 12.16 -9.76 -3.77
N VAL A 26 12.89 -10.85 -3.51
CA VAL A 26 14.19 -11.09 -4.14
C VAL A 26 14.00 -11.62 -5.55
N GLY A 27 14.75 -11.07 -6.51
CA GLY A 27 14.75 -11.55 -7.90
C GLY A 27 13.53 -11.17 -8.73
N THR A 28 12.67 -10.26 -8.25
CA THR A 28 11.51 -9.79 -9.01
C THR A 28 11.99 -8.95 -10.21
N ARG A 29 11.48 -9.27 -11.41
CA ARG A 29 11.80 -8.54 -12.65
C ARG A 29 10.99 -7.25 -12.83
N MET A 30 10.07 -6.99 -11.90
CA MET A 30 9.18 -5.84 -11.86
C MET A 30 9.25 -5.19 -10.46
N PRO A 31 8.81 -3.92 -10.31
CA PRO A 31 8.65 -3.29 -9.01
C PRO A 31 7.74 -4.13 -8.10
N ALA A 32 8.21 -4.46 -6.90
CA ALA A 32 7.50 -5.29 -5.94
C ALA A 32 7.58 -4.68 -4.53
N ILE A 33 6.49 -4.82 -3.78
CA ILE A 33 6.39 -4.38 -2.38
C ILE A 33 5.67 -5.46 -1.55
N LEU A 34 5.97 -5.50 -0.26
CA LEU A 34 5.22 -6.26 0.74
C LEU A 34 4.46 -5.25 1.62
N VAL A 35 3.17 -5.48 1.84
CA VAL A 35 2.34 -4.61 2.67
C VAL A 35 1.91 -5.35 3.92
N GLU A 36 2.31 -4.85 5.08
CA GLU A 36 1.77 -5.26 6.38
C GLU A 36 0.47 -4.47 6.62
N VAL A 37 -0.67 -5.16 6.64
CA VAL A 37 -2.00 -4.53 6.75
C VAL A 37 -2.45 -4.29 8.19
N GLY A 38 -1.82 -4.95 9.16
CA GLY A 38 -2.08 -4.80 10.59
C GLY A 38 -1.34 -5.87 11.41
N PHE A 39 -1.34 -5.73 12.74
CA PHE A 39 -0.65 -6.63 13.65
C PHE A 39 -1.63 -7.46 14.49
N ILE A 40 -1.58 -8.79 14.38
CA ILE A 40 -2.39 -9.71 15.20
C ILE A 40 -2.03 -9.58 16.69
N SER A 41 -0.79 -9.19 17.01
CA SER A 41 -0.35 -8.94 18.40
C SER A 41 -0.96 -7.68 19.02
N ASN A 42 -1.61 -6.82 18.24
CA ASN A 42 -2.36 -5.67 18.72
C ASN A 42 -3.86 -6.01 18.75
N PRO A 43 -4.51 -6.09 19.91
CA PRO A 43 -5.92 -6.49 20.02
C PRO A 43 -6.90 -5.64 19.20
N ILE A 44 -6.60 -4.35 18.99
CA ILE A 44 -7.44 -3.45 18.19
C ILE A 44 -7.30 -3.81 16.71
N GLU A 45 -6.07 -4.00 16.23
CA GLU A 45 -5.82 -4.37 14.85
C GLU A 45 -6.28 -5.80 14.55
N GLU A 46 -6.12 -6.74 15.48
CA GLU A 46 -6.64 -8.10 15.34
C GLU A 46 -8.16 -8.11 15.10
N LYS A 47 -8.93 -7.35 15.89
CA LYS A 47 -10.38 -7.23 15.71
C LYS A 47 -10.71 -6.67 14.32
N ARG A 48 -9.98 -5.65 13.87
CA ARG A 48 -10.14 -5.04 12.54
C ARG A 48 -9.81 -6.03 11.42
N LEU A 49 -8.77 -6.85 11.57
CA LEU A 49 -8.39 -7.86 10.59
C LEU A 49 -9.44 -8.97 10.42
N ARG A 50 -10.39 -9.10 11.35
CA ARG A 50 -11.56 -10.00 11.25
C ARG A 50 -12.80 -9.31 10.68
N ASP A 51 -12.77 -7.99 10.50
CA ASP A 51 -13.88 -7.19 10.01
C ASP A 51 -13.79 -7.03 8.48
N GLN A 52 -14.81 -7.50 7.78
CA GLN A 52 -14.91 -7.42 6.33
C GLN A 52 -14.90 -5.97 5.83
N GLN A 53 -15.57 -5.04 6.52
CA GLN A 53 -15.61 -3.64 6.10
C GLN A 53 -14.22 -2.99 6.22
N TYR A 54 -13.47 -3.33 7.27
CA TYR A 54 -12.09 -2.89 7.41
C TYR A 54 -11.22 -3.39 6.25
N LEU A 55 -11.31 -4.68 5.92
CA LEU A 55 -10.54 -5.29 4.83
C LEU A 55 -10.88 -4.68 3.46
N GLU A 56 -12.14 -4.32 3.22
CA GLU A 56 -12.55 -3.58 2.02
C GLU A 56 -11.88 -2.21 1.94
N LYS A 57 -11.79 -1.48 3.05
CA LYS A 57 -11.09 -0.18 3.09
C LYS A 57 -9.58 -0.30 2.94
N VAL A 58 -8.99 -1.38 3.45
CA VAL A 58 -7.58 -1.72 3.20
C VAL A 58 -7.38 -1.94 1.70
N ALA A 59 -8.18 -2.80 1.08
CA ALA A 59 -8.10 -3.12 -0.35
C ALA A 59 -8.29 -1.87 -1.23
N GLU A 60 -9.31 -1.04 -0.94
CA GLU A 60 -9.55 0.25 -1.61
C GLU A 60 -8.32 1.16 -1.51
N GLY A 61 -7.70 1.23 -0.33
CA GLY A 61 -6.52 2.03 -0.08
C GLY A 61 -5.26 1.52 -0.79
N ILE A 62 -5.15 0.22 -1.03
CA ILE A 62 -4.05 -0.39 -1.81
C ILE A 62 -4.27 -0.15 -3.31
N ALA A 63 -5.47 -0.44 -3.81
CA ALA A 63 -5.84 -0.26 -5.21
C ALA A 63 -5.59 1.19 -5.68
N LYS A 64 -6.06 2.17 -4.92
CA LYS A 64 -5.80 3.60 -5.20
C LYS A 64 -4.30 3.93 -5.25
N GLY A 65 -3.50 3.30 -4.38
CA GLY A 65 -2.04 3.49 -4.39
C GLY A 65 -1.40 2.97 -5.67
N ILE A 66 -1.83 1.79 -6.14
CA ILE A 66 -1.37 1.18 -7.39
C ILE A 66 -1.77 2.04 -8.59
N GLU A 67 -3.02 2.53 -8.64
CA GLU A 67 -3.49 3.42 -9.70
C GLU A 67 -2.64 4.69 -9.80
N ILE A 68 -2.34 5.33 -8.67
CA ILE A 68 -1.48 6.52 -8.61
C ILE A 68 -0.06 6.20 -9.12
N TYR A 69 0.50 5.06 -8.74
CA TYR A 69 1.80 4.60 -9.22
C TYR A 69 1.80 4.38 -10.74
N MET A 70 0.76 3.73 -11.28
CA MET A 70 0.64 3.54 -12.73
C MET A 70 0.52 4.86 -13.48
N GLN A 71 -0.20 5.83 -12.94
CA GLN A 71 -0.32 7.17 -13.53
C GLN A 71 1.02 7.91 -13.53
N SER A 72 1.81 7.81 -12.45
CA SER A 72 3.13 8.46 -12.40
C SER A 72 4.11 7.86 -13.41
N LEU A 73 4.05 6.55 -13.66
CA LEU A 73 4.82 5.90 -14.73
C LEU A 73 4.44 6.40 -16.13
N LYS A 74 3.14 6.55 -16.40
CA LYS A 74 2.65 7.11 -17.68
C LYS A 74 3.13 8.54 -17.90
N PHE A 75 3.06 9.38 -16.86
CA PHE A 75 3.52 10.76 -16.94
C PHE A 75 5.01 10.86 -17.22
N SER A 76 5.82 10.05 -16.54
CA SER A 76 7.27 9.98 -16.77
C SER A 76 7.58 9.63 -18.22
N LYS A 77 6.95 8.57 -18.75
CA LYS A 77 7.14 8.15 -20.15
C LYS A 77 6.81 9.26 -21.15
N THR A 78 5.63 9.89 -21.02
CA THR A 78 5.20 11.00 -21.89
C THR A 78 6.15 12.20 -21.82
N TYR A 79 6.72 12.49 -20.64
CA TYR A 79 7.67 13.60 -20.47
C TYR A 79 8.95 13.38 -21.27
N TYR A 80 9.53 12.18 -21.22
CA TYR A 80 10.76 11.87 -21.97
C TYR A 80 10.51 11.77 -23.48
N GLU A 81 9.36 11.25 -23.92
CA GLU A 81 9.00 11.17 -25.35
C GLU A 81 8.79 12.54 -26.01
N LYS A 82 8.33 13.56 -25.27
CA LYS A 82 8.15 14.93 -25.81
C LYS A 82 9.43 15.76 -25.89
N LYS A 83 10.53 15.28 -25.33
CA LYS A 83 11.82 15.99 -25.25
C LYS A 83 12.88 15.42 -26.21
N SER A 84 12.66 14.23 -26.77
CA SER A 84 13.40 13.71 -27.94
C SER A 84 12.76 14.20 -29.23
#